data_AF-A0A949MUD2-F1
#
_entry.id   AF-A0A949MUD2-F1
#
_cell.length_a   1.000
_cell.length_b   1.000
_cell.length_c   1.000
_cell.angle_alpha   90.00
_cell.angle_beta   90.00
_cell.angle_gamma   90.00
#
_symmetry.space_group_name_H-M   'P 1'
#
loop_
_entity.id
_entity.type
_entity.pdbx_description
1 polymer ?
#
loop_
_entity_poly.entity_id
_entity_poly.type
_entity_poly.pdbx_seq_one_letter_code
_entity_poly.pdbx_strand_id
1 'polypeptide(L)'
;PALGVKYCNNDDHTGEPITCLTGHDFETVTTKRSFIPISFDQFKSRLTQASESNALMVAGIKMPPSDNIYGIDKFHAYAVMSCKNDQIELRDPLDPKWRKTLPLRYVYDNFNKVQIEKQN
;
A
#
# COMPACT_ATOMS: atom_id res chain seq x y z
N PRO A 1 -19.88 -20.77 1.34
CA PRO A 1 -19.71 -20.02 2.60
C PRO A 1 -18.79 -18.80 2.39
N ALA A 2 -19.38 -17.61 2.30
CA ALA A 2 -18.62 -16.37 2.28
C ALA A 2 -17.98 -16.18 3.67
N LEU A 3 -16.66 -16.27 3.74
CA LEU A 3 -15.91 -15.92 4.95
C LEU A 3 -16.07 -14.41 5.14
N GLY A 4 -16.99 -14.03 6.02
CA GLY A 4 -17.18 -12.67 6.47
C GLY A 4 -15.92 -12.21 7.20
N VAL A 5 -15.04 -11.53 6.49
CA VAL A 5 -13.94 -10.79 7.09
C VAL A 5 -14.59 -9.63 7.85
N LYS A 6 -14.65 -9.76 9.18
CA LYS A 6 -14.92 -8.63 10.06
C LYS A 6 -13.78 -7.64 9.85
N TYR A 7 -14.05 -6.59 9.08
CA TYR A 7 -13.23 -5.38 9.10
C TYR A 7 -13.26 -4.84 10.52
N CYS A 8 -12.13 -4.92 11.24
CA CYS A 8 -11.95 -4.14 12.45
C CYS A 8 -11.96 -2.67 12.02
N ASN A 9 -13.12 -2.04 12.21
CA ASN A 9 -13.30 -0.61 12.05
C ASN A 9 -12.45 0.13 13.10
N ASN A 10 -11.96 1.28 12.63
CA ASN A 10 -11.45 2.43 13.36
C ASN A 10 -9.93 2.48 13.56
N ASP A 11 -9.38 3.59 13.07
CA ASP A 11 -8.02 4.06 13.24
C ASP A 11 -6.97 3.28 12.43
N ASP A 12 -5.76 3.84 12.34
CA ASP A 12 -4.73 3.63 11.32
C ASP A 12 -4.12 2.20 11.19
N HIS A 13 -4.90 1.13 11.38
CA HIS A 13 -4.45 -0.22 11.66
C HIS A 13 -4.51 -1.21 10.49
N THR A 14 -4.56 -0.81 9.21
CA THR A 14 -4.60 -1.79 8.08
C THR A 14 -3.50 -2.88 8.07
N GLY A 15 -2.46 -2.79 8.90
CA GLY A 15 -1.47 -3.86 9.06
C GLY A 15 -1.90 -4.97 10.02
N GLU A 16 -2.71 -4.66 11.04
CA GLU A 16 -3.11 -5.63 12.06
C GLU A 16 -3.98 -6.78 11.50
N PRO A 17 -4.94 -6.54 10.57
CA PRO A 17 -5.69 -7.62 9.95
C PRO A 17 -4.80 -8.54 9.11
N ILE A 18 -3.76 -8.01 8.45
CA ILE A 18 -2.89 -8.80 7.57
C ILE A 18 -1.95 -9.66 8.40
N THR A 19 -1.31 -9.10 9.43
CA THR A 19 -0.46 -9.87 10.35
C THR A 19 -1.22 -11.02 11.00
N CYS A 20 -2.47 -10.81 11.42
CA CYS A 20 -3.30 -11.88 11.99
C CYS A 20 -3.64 -13.00 10.99
N LEU A 21 -3.71 -12.71 9.68
CA LEU A 21 -4.06 -13.68 8.65
C LEU A 21 -2.86 -14.43 8.09
N THR A 22 -1.72 -13.76 7.99
CA THR A 22 -0.54 -14.32 7.33
C THR A 22 0.49 -14.82 8.34
N GLY A 23 0.49 -14.30 9.58
CA GLY A 23 1.54 -14.53 10.57
C GLY A 23 2.82 -13.73 10.28
N HIS A 24 2.79 -12.86 9.27
CA HIS A 24 3.93 -12.01 8.90
C HIS A 24 3.84 -10.67 9.63
N ASP A 25 4.99 -10.21 10.14
CA ASP A 25 5.11 -8.87 10.69
C ASP A 25 5.24 -7.87 9.56
N PHE A 26 4.52 -6.75 9.65
CA PHE A 26 4.62 -5.65 8.69
C PHE A 26 5.27 -4.44 9.35
N GLU A 27 6.07 -3.73 8.58
CA GLU A 27 6.50 -2.38 8.89
C GLU A 27 5.73 -1.36 8.04
N THR A 28 5.60 -0.15 8.57
CA THR A 28 4.98 0.96 7.84
C THR A 28 6.07 1.84 7.25
N VAL A 29 6.10 1.92 5.92
CA VAL A 29 6.90 2.88 5.18
C VAL A 29 6.07 4.15 5.02
N THR A 30 6.51 5.21 5.67
CA THR A 30 5.78 6.48 5.70
C THR A 30 5.87 7.20 4.37
N THR A 31 4.79 7.89 4.01
CA THR A 31 4.70 8.70 2.79
C THR A 31 4.76 10.17 3.16
N LYS A 32 4.72 11.08 2.19
CA LYS A 32 4.68 12.53 2.43
C LYS A 32 3.50 12.98 3.30
N ARG A 33 2.38 12.23 3.27
CA ARG A 33 1.17 12.54 4.05
C ARG A 33 1.21 11.99 5.47
N SER A 34 2.29 11.31 5.87
CA SER A 34 2.48 10.83 7.23
C SER A 34 3.02 11.92 8.15
N PHE A 35 2.85 11.76 9.47
CA PHE A 35 3.36 12.71 10.47
C PHE A 35 4.91 12.82 10.47
N ILE A 36 5.59 11.70 10.19
CA ILE A 36 7.06 11.63 10.07
C ILE A 36 7.38 10.99 8.70
N PRO A 37 7.40 11.78 7.62
CA PRO A 37 7.68 11.27 6.28
C PRO A 37 9.18 10.95 6.12
N ILE A 38 9.50 9.83 5.49
CA ILE A 38 10.84 9.58 4.96
C ILE A 38 11.05 10.31 3.63
N SER A 39 12.30 10.43 3.17
CA SER A 39 12.59 11.02 1.86
C SER A 39 12.02 10.17 0.72
N PHE A 40 11.78 10.78 -0.44
CA PHE A 40 11.32 10.03 -1.62
C PHE A 40 12.32 8.94 -2.03
N ASP A 41 13.62 9.19 -1.93
CA ASP A 41 14.65 8.21 -2.27
C ASP A 41 14.66 7.04 -1.28
N GLN A 42 14.46 7.29 0.02
CA GLN A 42 14.31 6.24 1.02
C GLN A 42 13.04 5.42 0.77
N PHE A 43 11.92 6.09 0.49
CA PHE A 43 10.66 5.43 0.13
C PHE A 43 10.83 4.53 -1.09
N LYS A 44 11.40 5.07 -2.18
CA LYS A 44 11.69 4.33 -3.40
C LYS A 44 12.59 3.13 -3.15
N SER A 45 13.67 3.32 -2.41
CA SER A 45 14.61 2.26 -2.06
C SER A 45 13.93 1.12 -1.33
N ARG A 46 13.12 1.42 -0.29
CA ARG A 46 12.39 0.41 0.49
C ARG A 46 11.40 -0.39 -0.34
N LEU A 47 10.58 0.28 -1.16
CA LEU A 47 9.59 -0.41 -2.00
C LEU A 47 10.23 -1.23 -3.12
N THR A 48 11.33 -0.74 -3.70
CA THR A 48 12.06 -1.48 -4.75
C THR A 48 12.68 -2.74 -4.16
N GLN A 49 13.38 -2.63 -3.01
CA GLN A 49 13.97 -3.77 -2.31
C GLN A 49 12.91 -4.81 -1.93
N ALA A 50 11.77 -4.37 -1.39
CA ALA A 50 10.65 -5.25 -1.05
C ALA A 50 10.05 -5.95 -2.27
N SER A 51 9.94 -5.24 -3.40
CA SER A 51 9.46 -5.85 -4.65
C SER A 51 10.45 -6.86 -5.23
N GLU A 52 11.76 -6.65 -5.07
CA GLU A 52 12.79 -7.57 -5.56
C GLU A 52 12.86 -8.85 -4.73
N SER A 53 12.57 -8.76 -3.43
CA SER A 53 12.53 -9.90 -2.51
C SER A 53 11.15 -10.57 -2.42
N ASN A 54 10.20 -10.19 -3.28
CA ASN A 54 8.82 -10.67 -3.29
C ASN A 54 8.10 -10.53 -1.94
N ALA A 55 8.45 -9.52 -1.14
CA ALA A 55 7.79 -9.22 0.12
C ALA A 55 6.33 -8.81 -0.12
N LEU A 56 5.43 -9.21 0.79
CA LEU A 56 4.05 -8.76 0.76
C LEU A 56 3.98 -7.26 1.03
N MET A 57 3.19 -6.55 0.21
CA MET A 57 3.08 -5.11 0.28
C MET A 57 1.65 -4.63 0.06
N VAL A 58 1.23 -3.63 0.84
CA VAL A 58 -0.11 -3.01 0.75
C VAL A 58 0.00 -1.50 0.80
N ALA A 59 -0.62 -0.82 -0.16
CA ALA A 59 -0.69 0.63 -0.23
C ALA A 59 -2.07 1.12 0.20
N GLY A 60 -2.12 1.97 1.24
CA GLY A 60 -3.37 2.49 1.80
C GLY A 60 -3.57 3.98 1.51
N ILE A 61 -4.80 4.34 1.14
CA ILE A 61 -5.19 5.73 0.89
C ILE A 61 -6.48 6.08 1.62
N LYS A 62 -6.45 7.19 2.37
CA LYS A 62 -7.62 7.74 3.07
C LYS A 62 -8.43 8.60 2.12
N MET A 63 -7.76 9.48 1.39
CA MET A 63 -8.36 10.45 0.47
C MET A 63 -7.48 10.60 -0.78
N PRO A 64 -7.93 10.16 -1.97
CA PRO A 64 -7.24 10.45 -3.23
C PRO A 64 -7.20 11.97 -3.48
N PRO A 65 -6.29 12.44 -4.33
CA PRO A 65 -6.29 13.84 -4.73
C PRO A 65 -7.58 14.17 -5.52
N SER A 66 -7.96 15.44 -5.57
CA SER A 66 -9.20 15.90 -6.23
C SER A 66 -9.23 15.52 -7.71
N ASP A 67 -8.08 15.53 -8.36
CA ASP A 67 -7.81 15.06 -9.71
C ASP A 67 -7.48 13.56 -9.67
N ASN A 68 -8.43 12.74 -9.22
CA ASN A 68 -8.30 11.28 -9.15
C ASN A 68 -8.30 10.61 -10.54
N ILE A 69 -7.35 10.97 -11.39
CA ILE A 69 -7.22 10.55 -12.79
C ILE A 69 -6.98 9.04 -12.94
N TYR A 70 -6.54 8.38 -11.87
CA TYR A 70 -6.27 6.94 -11.85
C TYR A 70 -7.45 6.11 -11.33
N GLY A 71 -8.55 6.74 -10.89
CA GLY A 71 -9.72 6.05 -10.37
C GLY A 71 -9.45 5.29 -9.07
N ILE A 72 -8.69 5.92 -8.17
CA ILE A 72 -8.36 5.39 -6.84
C ILE A 72 -9.51 5.64 -5.88
N ASP A 73 -10.01 4.61 -5.24
CA ASP A 73 -11.07 4.71 -4.26
C ASP A 73 -10.59 5.32 -2.95
N LYS A 74 -11.46 6.12 -2.34
CA LYS A 74 -11.25 6.70 -1.01
C LYS A 74 -11.34 5.62 0.06
N PHE A 75 -10.57 5.79 1.14
CA PHE A 75 -10.53 4.86 2.27
C PHE A 75 -10.28 3.40 1.87
N HIS A 76 -9.42 3.19 0.89
CA HIS A 76 -9.18 1.87 0.30
C HIS A 76 -7.73 1.42 0.43
N ALA A 77 -7.54 0.11 0.40
CA ALA A 77 -6.23 -0.54 0.44
C ALA A 77 -6.03 -1.40 -0.80
N TYR A 78 -4.87 -1.23 -1.42
CA TYR A 78 -4.48 -1.93 -2.64
C TYR A 78 -3.31 -2.87 -2.37
N ALA A 79 -3.37 -4.07 -2.94
CA ALA A 79 -2.20 -4.94 -2.97
C ALA A 79 -1.17 -4.35 -3.94
N VAL A 80 0.08 -4.22 -3.49
CA VAL A 80 1.18 -3.81 -4.35
C VAL A 80 1.75 -5.07 -4.99
N MET A 81 1.64 -5.16 -6.31
CA MET A 81 2.08 -6.33 -7.08
C MET A 81 3.55 -6.23 -7.48
N SER A 82 4.03 -5.02 -7.78
CA SER A 82 5.42 -4.76 -8.14
C SER A 82 5.78 -3.28 -7.98
N CYS A 83 7.07 -2.99 -7.76
CA CYS A 83 7.64 -1.65 -7.78
C CYS A 83 8.96 -1.67 -8.56
N LYS A 84 8.95 -1.17 -9.80
CA LYS A 84 10.10 -1.17 -10.73
C LYS A 84 10.06 0.07 -11.63
N ASN A 85 11.22 0.57 -12.06
CA ASN A 85 11.33 1.67 -13.02
C ASN A 85 10.51 2.92 -12.63
N ASP A 86 10.53 3.30 -11.35
CA ASP A 86 9.72 4.43 -10.81
C ASP A 86 8.21 4.29 -11.01
N GLN A 87 7.74 3.06 -11.18
CA GLN A 87 6.33 2.70 -11.27
C GLN A 87 5.97 1.65 -10.22
N ILE A 88 4.72 1.69 -9.80
CA ILE A 88 4.13 0.75 -8.84
C ILE A 88 2.84 0.18 -9.44
N GLU A 89 2.74 -1.14 -9.47
CA GLU A 89 1.54 -1.84 -9.90
C GLU A 89 0.66 -2.13 -8.68
N LEU A 90 -0.56 -1.63 -8.71
CA LEU A 90 -1.58 -1.85 -7.70
C LEU A 90 -2.69 -2.75 -8.23
N ARG A 91 -3.21 -3.60 -7.36
CA ARG A 91 -4.38 -4.43 -7.60
C ARG A 91 -5.42 -4.19 -6.52
N ASP A 92 -6.67 -4.08 -6.93
CA ASP A 92 -7.79 -4.02 -6.00
C ASP A 92 -8.09 -5.44 -5.48
N PRO A 93 -8.11 -5.66 -4.15
CA PRO A 93 -8.52 -6.95 -3.59
C PRO A 93 -10.01 -7.27 -3.81
N LEU A 94 -10.87 -6.27 -4.02
CA LEU A 94 -12.31 -6.42 -4.21
C LEU A 94 -12.71 -6.56 -5.68
N ASP A 95 -11.97 -5.95 -6.60
CA ASP A 95 -12.12 -6.13 -8.04
C ASP A 95 -10.85 -6.71 -8.68
N PRO A 96 -10.80 -8.03 -8.92
CA PRO A 96 -9.65 -8.69 -9.53
C PRO A 96 -9.25 -8.17 -10.91
N LYS A 97 -10.18 -7.53 -11.65
CA LYS A 97 -9.93 -6.94 -12.97
C LYS A 97 -9.30 -5.56 -12.88
N TRP A 98 -9.49 -4.88 -11.75
CA TRP A 98 -8.90 -3.57 -11.53
C TRP A 98 -7.42 -3.73 -11.21
N ARG A 99 -6.58 -3.23 -12.13
CA ARG A 99 -5.14 -3.09 -11.96
C ARG A 99 -4.71 -1.74 -12.52
N LYS A 100 -3.80 -1.07 -11.82
CA LYS A 100 -3.24 0.21 -12.26
C LYS A 100 -1.74 0.24 -12.03
N THR A 101 -1.03 0.71 -13.04
CA THR A 101 0.38 1.10 -12.91
C THR A 101 0.42 2.61 -12.69
N LEU A 102 0.95 3.03 -11.54
CA LEU A 102 1.04 4.43 -11.14
C LEU A 102 2.50 4.86 -11.10
N PRO A 103 2.81 6.16 -11.33
CA PRO A 103 4.10 6.69 -10.96
C PRO A 103 4.33 6.50 -9.45
N LEU A 104 5.51 6.03 -9.06
CA LEU A 104 5.86 5.84 -7.66
C LEU A 104 5.77 7.14 -6.86
N ARG A 105 6.10 8.26 -7.50
CA ARG A 105 5.96 9.60 -6.94
C ARG A 105 4.50 9.96 -6.63
N TYR A 106 3.57 9.54 -7.47
CA TYR A 106 2.14 9.75 -7.22
C TYR A 106 1.71 9.04 -5.92
N VAL A 107 2.18 7.81 -5.70
CA VAL A 107 1.88 7.09 -4.45
C VAL A 107 2.52 7.79 -3.26
N TYR A 108 3.78 8.21 -3.35
CA TYR A 108 4.45 8.93 -2.27
C TYR A 108 3.75 10.24 -1.86
N ASP A 109 3.25 11.01 -2.83
CA ASP A 109 2.61 12.30 -2.57
C ASP A 109 1.15 12.16 -2.10
N ASN A 110 0.46 11.07 -2.45
CA ASN A 110 -1.00 10.95 -2.29
C ASN A 110 -1.50 9.86 -1.35
N PHE A 111 -0.75 8.78 -1.17
CA PHE A 111 -1.14 7.70 -0.27
C PHE A 111 -0.78 8.09 1.17
N ASN A 112 -1.39 7.42 2.15
CA ASN A 112 -1.13 7.69 3.55
C ASN A 112 0.04 6.86 4.07
N LYS A 113 0.15 5.62 3.60
CA LYS A 113 1.18 4.67 3.98
C LYS A 113 1.30 3.55 2.98
N VAL A 114 2.48 2.93 2.94
CA VAL A 114 2.69 1.61 2.36
C VAL A 114 3.20 0.70 3.46
N GLN A 115 2.60 -0.46 3.60
CA GLN A 115 3.02 -1.47 4.56
C GLN A 115 3.77 -2.55 3.80
N ILE A 116 4.91 -2.95 4.35
CA ILE A 116 5.81 -3.93 3.76
C ILE A 116 6.05 -5.00 4.81
N GLU A 117 6.02 -6.25 4.40
CA GLU A 117 6.44 -7.37 5.21
C GLU A 117 7.90 -7.20 5.67
N LYS A 118 8.14 -7.33 6.97
CA LYS A 118 9.48 -7.35 7.54
C LYS A 118 10.18 -8.64 7.11
N GLN A 119 11.37 -8.48 6.56
CA GLN A 119 12.23 -9.62 6.26
C GLN A 119 13.15 -9.84 7.46
N ASN A 120 13.02 -11.01 8.09
CA ASN A 120 13.89 -11.48 9.17
C ASN A 120 15.23 -11.99 8.63
#